data_AF-A0A484R1B0-F1
#
_entry.id   AF-A0A484R1B0-F1
#
_cell.length_a   1.000
_cell.length_b   1.000
_cell.length_c   1.000
_cell.angle_alpha   90.00
_cell.angle_beta   90.00
_cell.angle_gamma   90.00
#
_symmetry.space_group_name_H-M   'P 1'
#
loop_
_entity.id
_entity.type
_entity.pdbx_description
1 polymer ?
#
loop_
_entity_poly.entity_id
_entity_poly.type
_entity_poly.pdbx_seq_one_letter_code
_entity_poly.pdbx_strand_id
1 'polypeptide(L)'
;MGETDKELLLLAAHANWAEDVKNDEVGIRYCEREEAILYLHADNQDHNGVDREFRWNPLEEDGDALQLAVKLRMGVTHNDPRGQKRYCSADVGVFVAPIFESITAVEEFDDEAQRPAATRRAIVRAAAKIALHTEGA
;
A
#
# COMPACT_ATOMS: atom_id res chain seq x y z
N MET A 1 -14.36 10.75 9.10
CA MET A 1 -13.06 11.43 9.11
C MET A 1 -12.18 10.53 8.26
N GLY A 2 -11.67 11.01 7.12
CA GLY A 2 -10.91 10.16 6.19
C GLY A 2 -9.56 9.77 6.80
N GLU A 3 -9.05 8.59 6.44
CA GLU A 3 -7.70 8.15 6.84
C GLU A 3 -6.66 9.16 6.38
N THR A 4 -5.77 9.55 7.29
CA THR A 4 -4.63 10.41 6.97
C THR A 4 -3.60 9.66 6.14
N ASP A 5 -2.77 10.37 5.38
CA ASP A 5 -1.72 9.73 4.57
C ASP A 5 -0.73 8.94 5.47
N LYS A 6 -0.48 9.40 6.70
CA LYS A 6 0.27 8.66 7.72
C LYS A 6 -0.37 7.31 8.07
N GLU A 7 -1.66 7.31 8.38
CA GLU A 7 -2.39 6.08 8.73
C GLU A 7 -2.43 5.11 7.54
N LEU A 8 -2.68 5.63 6.33
CA LEU A 8 -2.65 4.84 5.10
C LEU A 8 -1.29 4.18 4.88
N LEU A 9 -0.21 4.94 5.02
CA LEU A 9 1.15 4.44 4.83
C LEU A 9 1.54 3.38 5.87
N LEU A 10 1.16 3.58 7.14
CA LEU A 10 1.41 2.60 8.19
C LEU A 10 0.66 1.30 7.93
N LEU A 11 -0.64 1.36 7.64
CA LEU A 11 -1.44 0.17 7.36
C LEU A 11 -0.96 -0.56 6.09
N ALA A 12 -0.61 0.19 5.03
CA ALA A 12 -0.05 -0.40 3.82
C ALA A 12 1.31 -1.07 4.07
N ALA A 13 2.17 -0.49 4.93
CA ALA A 13 3.42 -1.12 5.34
C ALA A 13 3.19 -2.40 6.14
N HIS A 14 2.21 -2.41 7.05
CA HIS A 14 1.81 -3.62 7.79
C HIS A 14 1.31 -4.73 6.87
N ALA A 15 0.53 -4.40 5.82
CA ALA A 15 0.16 -5.39 4.80
C ALA A 15 1.38 -5.86 4.00
N ASN A 16 2.26 -4.94 3.60
CA ASN A 16 3.43 -5.25 2.80
C ASN A 16 4.40 -6.19 3.53
N TRP A 17 4.72 -5.92 4.79
CA TRP A 17 5.72 -6.66 5.58
C TRP A 17 5.07 -7.48 6.71
N ALA A 18 3.85 -7.98 6.53
CA ALA A 18 3.08 -8.62 7.61
C ALA A 18 3.85 -9.74 8.35
N GLU A 19 4.42 -10.69 7.60
CA GLU A 19 5.20 -11.78 8.18
C GLU A 19 6.57 -11.30 8.68
N ASP A 20 7.23 -10.41 7.93
CA ASP A 20 8.58 -9.92 8.26
C ASP A 20 8.56 -9.10 9.57
N VAL A 21 7.53 -8.27 9.79
CA VAL A 21 7.31 -7.54 11.05
C VAL A 21 6.98 -8.50 12.19
N LYS A 22 6.15 -9.52 11.94
CA LYS A 22 5.79 -10.52 12.96
C LYS A 22 6.99 -11.36 13.39
N ASN A 23 7.94 -11.60 12.49
CA ASN A 23 9.17 -12.33 12.75
C ASN A 23 10.31 -11.43 13.27
N ASP A 24 10.05 -10.13 13.49
CA ASP A 24 11.06 -9.13 13.89
C ASP A 24 12.25 -9.01 12.89
N GLU A 25 12.00 -9.33 11.63
CA GLU A 25 12.97 -9.23 10.52
C GLU A 25 12.97 -7.83 9.89
N VAL A 26 11.87 -7.08 10.08
CA VAL A 26 11.69 -5.73 9.57
C VAL A 26 11.16 -4.80 10.65
N GLY A 27 11.89 -3.71 10.90
CA GLY A 27 11.42 -2.57 11.71
C GLY A 27 10.84 -1.49 10.81
N ILE A 28 9.62 -1.01 11.08
CA ILE A 28 8.97 0.09 10.35
C ILE A 28 8.59 1.24 11.28
N ARG A 29 8.73 2.47 10.78
CA ARG A 29 8.18 3.68 11.45
C ARG A 29 7.82 4.76 10.44
N TYR A 30 6.82 5.56 10.74
CA TYR A 30 6.53 6.77 9.98
C TYR A 30 7.51 7.91 10.34
N CYS A 31 7.96 8.66 9.34
CA CYS A 31 8.81 9.83 9.52
C CYS A 31 8.13 11.09 8.95
N GLU A 32 7.68 11.99 9.82
CA GLU A 32 6.99 13.23 9.44
C GLU A 32 7.83 14.12 8.48
N ARG A 33 9.16 14.08 8.61
CA ARG A 33 10.05 14.88 7.75
C ARG A 33 10.10 14.37 6.31
N GLU A 34 10.02 13.06 6.13
CA GLU A 34 10.14 12.40 4.82
C GLU A 34 8.77 12.06 4.22
N GLU A 35 7.69 12.27 5.00
CA GLU A 35 6.29 11.90 4.71
C GLU A 35 6.17 10.45 4.21
N ALA A 36 6.96 9.56 4.83
CA ALA A 36 7.20 8.20 4.35
C ALA A 36 7.40 7.21 5.50
N ILE A 37 7.34 5.93 5.16
CA ILE A 37 7.79 4.86 6.06
C ILE A 37 9.30 4.73 5.92
N LEU A 38 9.98 4.76 7.05
CA LEU A 38 11.37 4.36 7.17
C LEU A 38 11.40 2.92 7.66
N TYR A 39 12.10 2.05 6.92
CA TYR A 39 12.19 0.64 7.25
C TYR A 39 13.63 0.16 7.34
N LEU A 40 13.87 -0.76 8.27
CA LEU A 40 15.10 -1.51 8.47
C LEU A 40 14.81 -2.95 8.10
N HIS A 41 15.51 -3.51 7.13
CA HIS A 41 15.35 -4.90 6.70
C HIS A 41 16.61 -5.69 7.06
N ALA A 42 16.46 -6.91 7.57
CA ALA A 42 17.58 -7.79 7.90
C ALA A 42 18.60 -7.93 6.75
N ASP A 43 18.12 -8.10 5.51
CA ASP A 43 18.98 -8.15 4.31
C ASP A 43 19.76 -6.85 4.00
N ASN A 44 19.40 -5.73 4.62
CA ASN A 44 20.12 -4.46 4.51
C ASN A 44 21.06 -4.19 5.69
N GLN A 45 21.19 -5.14 6.60
CA GLN A 45 22.29 -5.14 7.55
C GLN A 45 23.54 -5.59 6.79
N ASP A 46 24.17 -4.66 6.07
CA ASP A 46 25.57 -4.91 5.75
C ASP A 46 26.26 -5.07 7.10
N HIS A 47 26.88 -6.23 7.36
CA HIS A 47 27.51 -6.56 8.64
C HIS A 47 28.74 -5.67 8.97
N ASN A 48 28.72 -4.40 8.57
CA ASN A 48 29.67 -3.34 8.87
C ASN A 48 29.24 -2.48 10.09
N GLY A 49 28.07 -2.72 10.66
CA GLY A 49 27.59 -2.05 11.87
C GLY A 49 26.92 -0.69 11.66
N VAL A 50 26.45 -0.37 10.44
CA VAL A 50 25.68 0.84 10.15
C VAL A 50 24.33 0.45 9.58
N ASP A 51 23.36 0.18 10.46
CA ASP A 51 21.97 -0.04 10.05
C ASP A 51 21.46 1.20 9.30
N ARG A 52 21.09 1.03 8.01
CA ARG A 52 20.53 2.11 7.19
C ARG A 52 19.04 1.91 7.02
N GLU A 53 18.29 2.93 7.45
CA GLU A 53 16.87 3.04 7.14
C GLU A 53 16.68 3.40 5.67
N PHE A 54 15.75 2.72 5.01
CA PHE A 54 15.30 3.06 3.67
C PHE A 54 13.96 3.77 3.71
N ARG A 55 13.78 4.69 2.76
CA ARG A 55 12.51 5.39 2.54
C ARG A 55 11.60 4.54 1.65
N TRP A 56 10.33 4.43 2.05
CA TRP A 56 9.26 3.80 1.28
C TRP A 56 8.02 4.71 1.29
N ASN A 57 7.57 5.12 0.11
CA ASN A 57 6.38 5.96 -0.04
C ASN A 57 5.60 5.60 -1.32
N PRO A 58 4.71 4.60 -1.27
CA PRO A 58 3.87 4.23 -2.40
C PRO A 58 2.81 5.29 -2.78
N LEU A 59 2.62 6.37 -2.01
CA LEU A 59 1.75 7.48 -2.45
C LEU A 59 2.45 8.40 -3.46
N GLU A 60 3.79 8.41 -3.47
CA GLU A 60 4.60 9.28 -4.32
C GLU A 60 5.41 8.50 -5.36
N GLU A 61 5.90 7.32 -5.00
CA GLU A 61 6.82 6.50 -5.80
C GLU A 61 6.07 5.38 -6.52
N ASP A 62 6.10 5.39 -7.86
CA ASP A 62 5.41 4.37 -8.69
C ASP A 62 5.96 2.96 -8.45
N GLY A 63 7.27 2.86 -8.19
CA GLY A 63 7.94 1.58 -7.91
C GLY A 63 7.41 0.90 -6.65
N ASP A 64 7.30 1.66 -5.56
CA ASP A 64 6.77 1.18 -4.27
C ASP A 64 5.32 0.74 -4.41
N ALA A 65 4.50 1.52 -5.12
CA ALA A 65 3.10 1.20 -5.36
C ALA A 65 2.93 -0.07 -6.23
N LEU A 66 3.71 -0.20 -7.30
CA LEU A 66 3.66 -1.37 -8.16
C LEU A 66 4.13 -2.62 -7.42
N GLN A 67 5.21 -2.53 -6.66
CA GLN A 67 5.70 -3.63 -5.84
C GLN A 67 4.65 -4.07 -4.82
N LEU A 68 3.97 -3.11 -4.18
CA LEU A 68 2.89 -3.38 -3.23
C LEU A 68 1.73 -4.12 -3.89
N ALA A 69 1.27 -3.65 -5.06
CA ALA A 69 0.20 -4.30 -5.82
C ALA A 69 0.58 -5.75 -6.22
N VAL A 70 1.83 -5.96 -6.65
CA VAL A 70 2.33 -7.30 -7.01
C VAL A 70 2.42 -8.21 -5.78
N LYS A 71 3.03 -7.75 -4.68
CA LYS A 71 3.22 -8.54 -3.46
C LYS A 71 1.89 -8.99 -2.88
N LEU A 72 0.89 -8.10 -2.89
CA LEU A 72 -0.46 -8.33 -2.38
C LEU A 72 -1.43 -8.90 -3.42
N ARG A 73 -0.95 -9.22 -4.63
CA ARG A 73 -1.72 -9.86 -5.71
C ARG A 73 -2.99 -9.09 -6.11
N MET A 74 -2.88 -7.77 -6.17
CA MET A 74 -3.99 -6.90 -6.51
C MET A 74 -4.24 -6.87 -8.02
N GLY A 75 -5.53 -6.86 -8.40
CA GLY A 75 -5.97 -6.32 -9.67
C GLY A 75 -5.94 -4.79 -9.63
N VAL A 76 -5.48 -4.16 -10.72
CA VAL A 76 -5.56 -2.70 -10.89
C VAL A 76 -6.37 -2.42 -12.14
N THR A 77 -7.46 -1.67 -11.98
CA THR A 77 -8.36 -1.31 -13.08
C THR A 77 -8.34 0.20 -13.29
N HIS A 78 -8.23 0.60 -14.56
CA HIS A 78 -8.41 1.97 -15.00
C HIS A 78 -9.72 2.05 -15.77
N ASN A 79 -10.55 3.04 -15.44
CA ASN A 79 -11.77 3.26 -16.19
C ASN A 79 -11.48 3.75 -17.62
N ASP A 80 -12.43 3.56 -18.55
CA ASP A 80 -12.33 4.13 -19.90
C ASP A 80 -12.34 5.68 -19.81
N PRO A 81 -11.36 6.38 -20.40
CA PRO A 81 -11.32 7.85 -20.42
C PRO A 81 -12.55 8.50 -21.10
N ARG A 82 -13.38 7.72 -21.79
CA ARG A 82 -14.66 8.14 -22.40
C ARG A 82 -15.89 7.94 -21.49
N GLY A 83 -15.71 7.39 -20.29
CA GLY A 83 -16.77 7.26 -19.28
C GLY A 83 -17.14 8.61 -18.63
N GLN A 84 -18.30 8.68 -17.96
CA GLN A 84 -18.78 9.94 -17.34
C GLN A 84 -17.96 10.40 -16.12
N LYS A 85 -17.25 9.50 -15.43
CA LYS A 85 -16.40 9.83 -14.27
C LYS A 85 -15.11 9.02 -14.30
N ARG A 86 -13.95 9.68 -14.12
CA ARG A 86 -12.63 9.02 -14.16
C ARG A 86 -12.31 8.39 -12.82
N TYR A 87 -11.79 7.17 -12.86
CA TYR A 87 -11.39 6.45 -11.66
C TYR A 87 -10.27 5.44 -11.92
N CYS A 88 -9.55 5.15 -10.85
CA CYS A 88 -8.68 3.98 -10.72
C CYS A 88 -9.18 3.15 -9.54
N SER A 89 -9.05 1.83 -9.65
CA SER A 89 -9.36 0.94 -8.53
C SER A 89 -8.28 -0.11 -8.35
N ALA A 90 -8.11 -0.55 -7.10
CA ALA A 90 -7.32 -1.72 -6.76
C ALA A 90 -8.17 -2.68 -5.95
N ASP A 91 -8.10 -3.97 -6.28
CA ASP A 91 -8.89 -5.01 -5.65
C ASP A 91 -8.10 -6.29 -5.41
N VAL A 92 -8.44 -7.00 -4.33
CA VAL A 92 -7.94 -8.34 -4.05
C VAL A 92 -9.09 -9.22 -3.59
N GLY A 93 -9.15 -10.43 -4.14
CA GLY A 93 -10.05 -11.46 -3.67
C GLY A 93 -9.51 -12.13 -2.41
N VAL A 94 -10.30 -12.14 -1.34
CA VAL A 94 -10.00 -12.79 -0.08
C VAL A 94 -10.98 -13.94 0.14
N PHE A 95 -10.45 -15.12 0.44
CA PHE A 95 -11.26 -16.28 0.74
C PHE A 95 -11.55 -16.34 2.25
N VAL A 96 -12.78 -16.04 2.63
CA VAL A 96 -13.28 -16.17 4.00
C VAL A 96 -14.39 -17.20 3.99
N ALA A 97 -14.03 -18.48 4.21
CA ALA A 97 -14.97 -19.59 4.07
C ALA A 97 -16.31 -19.32 4.80
N PRO A 98 -17.47 -19.46 4.14
CA PRO A 98 -17.71 -20.03 2.82
C PRO A 98 -17.81 -19.01 1.65
N ILE A 99 -17.44 -17.74 1.87
CA ILE A 99 -17.68 -16.63 0.95
C ILE A 99 -16.37 -16.17 0.30
N PHE A 100 -16.46 -15.72 -0.94
CA PHE A 100 -15.39 -14.94 -1.58
C PHE A 100 -15.73 -13.47 -1.41
N GLU A 101 -14.91 -12.75 -0.65
CA GLU A 101 -15.04 -11.30 -0.46
C GLU A 101 -13.99 -10.59 -1.33
N SER A 102 -14.31 -9.39 -1.81
CA SER A 102 -13.36 -8.54 -2.51
C SER A 102 -13.06 -7.32 -1.66
N ILE A 103 -11.81 -7.14 -1.28
CA ILE A 103 -11.34 -5.88 -0.72
C ILE A 103 -11.06 -4.95 -1.90
N THR A 104 -11.78 -3.83 -1.99
CA THR A 104 -11.66 -2.89 -3.11
C THR A 104 -11.49 -1.45 -2.61
N ALA A 105 -10.62 -0.70 -3.27
CA ALA A 105 -10.49 0.75 -3.12
C ALA A 105 -10.62 1.44 -4.48
N VAL A 106 -11.29 2.58 -4.51
CA VAL A 106 -11.57 3.35 -5.73
C VAL A 106 -11.18 4.80 -5.47
N GLU A 107 -10.37 5.35 -6.36
CA GLU A 107 -10.01 6.77 -6.40
C GLU A 107 -10.61 7.40 -7.65
N GLU A 108 -11.49 8.37 -7.43
CA GLU A 108 -12.05 9.19 -8.49
C GLU A 108 -11.21 10.45 -8.66
N PHE A 109 -11.15 10.96 -9.88
CA PHE A 109 -10.40 12.15 -10.21
C PHE A 109 -11.03 12.89 -11.39
N ASP A 110 -10.72 14.18 -11.53
CA ASP A 110 -11.32 15.04 -12.54
C ASP A 110 -10.39 15.22 -13.75
N ASP A 111 -9.09 15.30 -13.53
CA ASP A 111 -8.07 15.53 -14.56
C ASP A 111 -7.26 14.25 -14.83
N GLU A 112 -7.05 13.92 -16.10
CA GLU A 112 -6.24 12.78 -16.54
C GLU A 112 -4.81 12.81 -15.96
N ALA A 113 -4.26 14.01 -15.74
CA ALA A 113 -2.95 14.18 -15.11
C ALA A 113 -2.91 13.64 -13.67
N GLN A 114 -4.05 13.49 -13.00
CA GLN A 114 -4.16 12.95 -11.64
C GLN A 114 -4.21 11.41 -11.62
N ARG A 115 -4.38 10.75 -12.78
CA ARG A 115 -4.53 9.29 -12.85
C ARG A 115 -3.39 8.53 -12.15
N PRO A 116 -2.10 8.88 -12.31
CA PRO A 116 -1.03 8.17 -11.61
C PRO A 116 -1.15 8.26 -10.09
N ALA A 117 -1.43 9.45 -9.55
CA ALA A 117 -1.62 9.65 -8.12
C ALA A 117 -2.86 8.90 -7.60
N ALA A 118 -3.96 8.91 -8.36
CA ALA A 118 -5.17 8.16 -8.05
C ALA A 118 -4.93 6.64 -8.07
N THR A 119 -4.15 6.12 -9.02
CA THR A 119 -3.76 4.71 -9.06
C THR A 119 -2.96 4.32 -7.82
N ARG A 120 -1.92 5.10 -7.48
CA ARG A 120 -1.11 4.86 -6.27
C ARG A 120 -1.97 4.87 -5.00
N ARG A 121 -2.83 5.88 -4.85
CA ARG A 121 -3.71 6.00 -3.68
C ARG A 121 -4.75 4.87 -3.60
N ALA A 122 -5.27 4.38 -4.73
CA ALA A 122 -6.15 3.20 -4.76
C ALA A 122 -5.44 1.95 -4.26
N ILE A 123 -4.21 1.70 -4.73
CA ILE A 123 -3.37 0.57 -4.28
C ILE A 123 -3.08 0.67 -2.78
N VAL A 124 -2.64 1.83 -2.30
CA VAL A 124 -2.32 2.05 -0.87
C VAL A 124 -3.55 1.87 0.01
N ARG A 125 -4.72 2.36 -0.41
CA ARG A 125 -5.98 2.15 0.31
C ARG A 125 -6.42 0.69 0.32
N ALA A 126 -6.24 -0.04 -0.79
CA ALA A 126 -6.53 -1.47 -0.81
C ALA A 126 -5.59 -2.22 0.15
N ALA A 127 -4.29 -1.89 0.15
CA ALA A 127 -3.31 -2.48 1.07
C ALA A 127 -3.68 -2.19 2.53
N ALA A 128 -4.05 -0.95 2.85
CA ALA A 128 -4.48 -0.58 4.19
C ALA A 128 -5.71 -1.37 4.65
N LYS A 129 -6.70 -1.56 3.77
CA LYS A 129 -7.87 -2.39 4.06
C LYS A 129 -7.53 -3.87 4.27
N ILE A 130 -6.54 -4.40 3.54
CA ILE A 130 -6.05 -5.78 3.74
C ILE A 130 -5.50 -5.92 5.17
N ALA A 131 -4.62 -5.01 5.61
CA ALA A 131 -4.07 -5.05 6.97
C ALA A 131 -5.18 -5.09 8.04
N LEU A 132 -6.16 -4.19 7.92
CA LEU A 132 -7.30 -4.15 8.84
C LEU A 132 -8.14 -5.43 8.82
N HIS A 133 -8.29 -6.05 7.64
CA HIS A 133 -9.05 -7.29 7.51
C HIS A 133 -8.29 -8.50 8.10
N THR A 134 -6.96 -8.53 7.99
CA THR A 134 -6.11 -9.60 8.54
C THR A 134 -5.87 -9.48 10.04
N GLU A 135 -5.86 -8.27 10.60
CA GLU A 135 -5.71 -8.05 12.05
C GLU A 135 -7.01 -8.32 12.84
N GLY A 136 -8.16 -8.29 12.16
CA GLY A 136 -9.48 -8.51 12.76
C GLY A 136 -10.04 -9.94 12.66
N ALA A 137 -9.31 -10.88 12.05
CA ALA A 137 -9.70 -12.28 11.85
C ALA A 137 -8.98 -13.24 12.81
#